data_AF-A0A937U960-F1
#
_entry.id   AF-A0A937U960-F1
#
_cell.length_a   1.000
_cell.length_b   1.000
_cell.length_c   1.000
_cell.angle_alpha   90.00
_cell.angle_beta   90.00
_cell.angle_gamma   90.00
#
_symmetry.space_group_name_H-M   'P 1'
#
loop_
_entity.id
_entity.type
_entity.pdbx_description
1 polymer ?
#
loop_
_entity_poly.entity_id
_entity_poly.type
_entity_poly.pdbx_seq_one_letter_code
_entity_poly.pdbx_strand_id
1 'polypeptide(L)'
;MVGGQEGGLWALAGFLYQILGTGSITAGASSSKPIRSGGESDDLDVLITLIGVGEGVRSFPERFSEDAVFVQDDKCVIVEFKYSANLRKIGKPDLEKIIKKLDESAQEAKKQGESVTACVIVTNREFTGHAGKLWEAEIAGDRDYKLRYSCAQITRFTDILQKFGAEFGLFQREINEGIKKLLGYILTETVYHYRPTITRDHLVESFTDYHLTKPLKTMCLELLWRKDLKKFGDFIRIDQWQDAAVNRAVNRDVFEKLIAATSTRSLVCVYGNGGCGKSFVIWQLLKYSVDPSYRCCAVEYAKNLKHDWIANTVHKWRGLPEGIHQDTPQKAIERLIIANPDSRRPILWLALDGLDEVTASPQQIDLIREILQWFWDLDCEVGSDTPSAATLIVSCRRKEDFEQSWLHLPHDYPGAYPVTIQVGDFSDSEIEKAASQSFPELYRRIVSTNGGHLSFLKESSNPIPFDQDLEYTPQNSINQDVWMSLKHPAMWRALLNLDNSARVNAIDGNEQAVYSLADHFVKWFHSKLLQRRQCFHYLKLELLIETLSIIAQQSGKGSSHSRDGGWNKPACRTGRITEAEAEILYEEAIMTGLISENARFSWSWRHNIVHDFLTSGAYARLSNG
;
A
#
# COMPACT_ATOMS: atom_id res chain seq x y z
N MET A 1 57.21 19.22 -25.30
CA MET A 1 56.40 18.04 -24.89
C MET A 1 55.22 18.38 -23.97
N VAL A 2 54.73 19.63 -23.93
CA VAL A 2 53.58 20.02 -23.07
C VAL A 2 52.22 19.82 -23.76
N GLY A 3 52.16 19.84 -25.11
CA GLY A 3 50.89 19.71 -25.86
C GLY A 3 50.30 18.29 -25.98
N GLY A 4 51.07 17.23 -25.68
CA GLY A 4 50.59 15.84 -25.77
C GLY A 4 49.73 15.41 -24.58
N GLN A 5 50.06 15.89 -23.37
CA GLN A 5 49.31 15.60 -22.15
C GLN A 5 47.96 16.33 -22.12
N GLU A 6 47.92 17.59 -22.55
CA GLU A 6 46.67 18.35 -22.65
C GLU A 6 45.73 17.78 -23.73
N GLY A 7 46.27 17.40 -24.90
CA GLY A 7 45.47 16.79 -25.97
C GLY A 7 44.79 15.48 -25.54
N GLY A 8 45.51 14.62 -24.81
CA GLY A 8 44.95 13.39 -24.25
C GLY A 8 43.85 13.63 -23.21
N LEU A 9 44.01 14.63 -22.35
CA LEU A 9 42.99 15.01 -21.37
C LEU A 9 41.69 15.50 -22.03
N TRP A 10 41.79 16.27 -23.11
CA TRP A 10 40.61 16.75 -23.83
C TRP A 10 39.89 15.64 -24.61
N ALA A 11 40.64 14.70 -25.19
CA ALA A 11 40.06 13.52 -25.82
C ALA A 11 39.30 12.66 -24.79
N LEU A 12 39.90 12.44 -23.62
CA LEU A 12 39.24 11.72 -22.52
C LEU A 12 37.98 12.43 -22.03
N ALA A 13 38.01 13.76 -21.89
CA ALA A 13 36.84 14.54 -21.49
C ALA A 13 35.69 14.46 -22.52
N GLY A 14 36.01 14.49 -23.82
CA GLY A 14 35.02 14.30 -24.87
C GLY A 14 34.41 12.90 -24.88
N PHE A 15 35.23 11.88 -24.66
CA PHE A 15 34.76 10.50 -24.54
C PHE A 15 33.88 10.28 -23.30
N LEU A 16 34.26 10.84 -22.14
CA LEU A 16 33.41 10.80 -20.94
C LEU A 16 32.09 11.54 -21.14
N TYR A 17 32.08 12.65 -21.88
CA TYR A 17 30.86 13.38 -22.24
C TYR A 17 29.91 12.52 -23.08
N GLN A 18 30.44 11.79 -24.07
CA GLN A 18 29.68 10.84 -24.89
C GLN A 18 29.12 9.69 -24.04
N ILE A 19 29.96 9.01 -23.24
CA ILE A 19 29.51 7.87 -22.42
C ILE A 19 28.42 8.30 -21.43
N LEU A 20 28.62 9.41 -20.72
CA LEU A 20 27.62 9.95 -19.79
C LEU A 20 26.34 10.34 -20.54
N GLY A 21 26.46 10.98 -21.70
CA GLY A 21 25.33 11.33 -22.54
C GLY A 21 24.51 10.10 -22.95
N THR A 22 25.18 9.06 -23.48
CA THR A 22 24.54 7.81 -23.88
C THR A 22 23.83 7.12 -22.72
N GLY A 23 24.51 6.96 -21.57
CA GLY A 23 23.92 6.39 -20.37
C GLY A 23 22.72 7.19 -19.86
N SER A 24 22.82 8.52 -19.86
CA SER A 24 21.76 9.42 -19.38
C SER A 24 20.53 9.40 -20.27
N ILE A 25 20.69 9.46 -21.58
CA ILE A 25 19.57 9.38 -22.53
C ILE A 25 18.87 8.02 -22.40
N THR A 26 19.65 6.94 -22.28
CA THR A 26 19.10 5.59 -22.06
C THR A 26 18.32 5.52 -20.75
N ALA A 27 18.86 6.09 -19.66
CA ALA A 27 18.20 6.16 -18.36
C ALA A 27 16.91 6.99 -18.38
N GLY A 28 16.94 8.14 -19.07
CA GLY A 28 15.77 8.99 -19.28
C GLY A 28 14.67 8.30 -20.06
N ALA A 29 15.02 7.58 -21.13
CA ALA A 29 14.08 6.80 -21.95
C ALA A 29 13.57 5.55 -21.22
N SER A 30 14.36 4.99 -20.31
CA SER A 30 14.01 3.80 -19.53
C SER A 30 13.25 4.12 -18.23
N SER A 31 13.04 5.39 -17.88
CA SER A 31 12.41 5.80 -16.62
C SER A 31 10.90 5.56 -16.59
N SER A 32 10.35 5.34 -15.39
CA SER A 32 8.91 5.15 -15.14
C SER A 32 8.01 6.32 -15.55
N LYS A 33 8.57 7.54 -15.66
CA LYS A 33 7.91 8.72 -16.23
C LYS A 33 8.94 9.48 -17.07
N PRO A 34 8.54 10.19 -18.14
CA PRO A 34 9.46 11.06 -18.84
C PRO A 34 10.11 12.02 -17.84
N ILE A 35 11.43 11.91 -17.66
CA ILE A 35 12.18 12.79 -16.77
C ILE A 35 12.19 14.17 -17.42
N ARG A 36 11.32 15.07 -16.96
CA ARG A 36 11.29 16.46 -17.38
C ARG A 36 12.11 17.33 -16.43
N SER A 37 12.88 18.28 -16.94
CA SER A 37 13.28 19.44 -16.13
C SER A 37 12.12 20.41 -16.02
N GLY A 38 11.85 20.94 -14.84
CA GLY A 38 10.92 22.07 -14.69
C GLY A 38 11.48 23.28 -15.43
N GLY A 39 10.95 23.55 -16.62
CA GLY A 39 11.35 24.62 -17.54
C GLY A 39 10.81 24.34 -18.95
N GLU A 40 10.74 25.36 -19.82
CA GLU A 40 10.38 25.20 -21.24
C GLU A 40 11.13 24.01 -21.86
N SER A 41 10.43 23.22 -22.66
CA SER A 41 10.89 22.00 -23.36
C SER A 41 12.40 21.96 -23.64
N ASP A 42 13.18 21.36 -22.73
CA ASP A 42 14.61 21.13 -22.91
C ASP A 42 14.79 20.18 -24.11
N ASP A 43 15.67 20.54 -25.05
CA ASP A 43 15.93 19.76 -26.27
C ASP A 43 16.37 18.32 -25.97
N LEU A 44 16.96 18.06 -24.80
CA LEU A 44 17.32 16.72 -24.35
C LEU A 44 16.07 15.90 -23.93
N ASP A 45 15.06 16.54 -23.35
CA ASP A 45 13.79 15.89 -22.99
C ASP A 45 13.01 15.53 -24.28
N VAL A 46 13.12 16.36 -25.32
CA VAL A 46 12.61 16.05 -26.67
C VAL A 46 13.34 14.85 -27.26
N LEU A 47 14.67 14.75 -27.11
CA LEU A 47 15.45 13.59 -27.56
C LEU A 47 14.99 12.29 -26.89
N ILE A 48 14.84 12.31 -25.56
CA ILE A 48 14.33 11.16 -24.80
C ILE A 48 12.94 10.76 -25.29
N THR A 49 12.08 11.75 -25.58
CA THR A 49 10.72 11.50 -26.11
C THR A 49 10.74 10.93 -27.53
N LEU A 50 11.71 11.31 -28.37
CA LEU A 50 11.84 10.81 -29.75
C LEU A 50 12.25 9.34 -29.81
N ILE A 51 13.16 8.92 -28.92
CA ILE A 51 13.56 7.52 -28.78
C ILE A 51 12.34 6.68 -28.36
N GLY A 52 11.55 7.24 -27.46
CA GLY A 52 10.40 6.59 -26.84
C GLY A 52 10.70 6.22 -25.39
N VAL A 53 9.64 6.10 -24.58
CA VAL A 53 9.77 5.76 -23.16
C VAL A 53 9.32 4.32 -22.98
N GLY A 54 10.15 3.45 -22.41
CA GLY A 54 9.80 2.05 -22.14
C GLY A 54 10.97 1.09 -21.93
N GLU A 55 10.66 -0.18 -21.66
CA GLU A 55 11.63 -1.23 -21.31
C GLU A 55 12.43 -1.77 -22.53
N GLY A 56 12.06 -1.41 -23.75
CA GLY A 56 12.66 -1.93 -24.99
C GLY A 56 13.80 -1.09 -25.60
N VAL A 57 14.22 -0.01 -24.92
CA VAL A 57 15.26 0.88 -25.45
C VAL A 57 16.63 0.20 -25.37
N ARG A 58 17.31 0.14 -26.50
CA ARG A 58 18.70 -0.32 -26.61
C ARG A 58 19.56 0.82 -27.13
N SER A 59 20.68 1.08 -26.48
CA SER A 59 21.67 2.05 -26.99
C SER A 59 23.01 1.41 -27.29
N PHE A 60 23.63 1.90 -28.34
CA PHE A 60 24.92 1.47 -28.86
C PHE A 60 25.89 2.65 -28.76
N PRO A 61 26.89 2.59 -27.86
CA PRO A 61 27.91 3.64 -27.70
C PRO A 61 28.77 3.91 -28.93
N GLU A 62 28.77 3.02 -29.92
CA GLU A 62 29.38 3.25 -31.23
C GLU A 62 28.69 2.36 -32.26
N ARG A 63 28.02 2.96 -33.25
CA ARG A 63 27.38 2.23 -34.36
C ARG A 63 27.17 3.16 -35.55
N PHE A 64 27.27 2.61 -36.76
CA PHE A 64 27.19 3.38 -38.02
C PHE A 64 28.20 4.53 -38.12
N SER A 65 29.37 4.38 -37.47
CA SER A 65 30.42 5.41 -37.40
C SER A 65 30.03 6.69 -36.64
N GLU A 66 29.03 6.59 -35.76
CA GLU A 66 28.53 7.69 -34.93
C GLU A 66 28.70 7.39 -33.44
N ASP A 67 28.68 8.47 -32.65
CA ASP A 67 28.99 8.44 -31.22
C ASP A 67 27.91 7.76 -30.37
N ALA A 68 26.66 7.66 -30.83
CA ALA A 68 25.65 6.78 -30.24
C ALA A 68 24.47 6.49 -31.18
N VAL A 69 23.87 5.32 -31.03
CA VAL A 69 22.62 4.96 -31.72
C VAL A 69 21.63 4.38 -30.73
N PHE A 70 20.39 4.86 -30.76
CA PHE A 70 19.30 4.38 -29.92
C PHE A 70 18.26 3.69 -30.78
N VAL A 71 17.84 2.50 -30.37
CA VAL A 71 16.85 1.70 -31.07
C VAL A 71 15.74 1.30 -30.10
N GLN A 72 14.50 1.61 -30.47
CA GLN A 72 13.30 1.13 -29.80
C GLN A 72 12.27 0.73 -30.86
N ASP A 73 11.80 -0.51 -30.80
CA ASP A 73 10.96 -1.12 -31.84
C ASP A 73 11.60 -0.93 -33.23
N ASP A 74 10.88 -0.34 -34.18
CA ASP A 74 11.39 -0.04 -35.53
C ASP A 74 12.01 1.38 -35.65
N LYS A 75 12.19 2.10 -34.53
CA LYS A 75 12.72 3.46 -34.56
C LYS A 75 14.20 3.49 -34.22
N CYS A 76 14.99 4.07 -35.11
CA CYS A 76 16.40 4.34 -34.91
C CYS A 76 16.64 5.85 -34.78
N VAL A 77 17.38 6.26 -33.75
CA VAL A 77 17.84 7.63 -33.53
C VAL A 77 19.36 7.63 -33.47
N ILE A 78 19.98 8.40 -34.35
CA ILE A 78 21.44 8.53 -34.45
C ILE A 78 21.86 9.81 -33.73
N VAL A 79 22.89 9.74 -32.89
CA VAL A 79 23.35 10.86 -32.07
C VAL A 79 24.86 11.05 -32.25
N GLU A 80 25.24 12.28 -32.57
CA GLU A 80 26.63 12.73 -32.66
C GLU A 80 26.94 13.64 -31.46
N PHE A 81 27.92 13.26 -30.64
CA PHE A 81 28.33 14.02 -29.47
C PHE A 81 29.50 14.94 -29.80
N LYS A 82 29.42 16.19 -29.37
CA LYS A 82 30.50 17.15 -29.59
C LYS A 82 30.83 17.94 -28.33
N TYR A 83 32.02 17.70 -27.81
CA TYR A 83 32.51 18.37 -26.62
C TYR A 83 33.65 19.36 -26.92
N SER A 84 33.68 20.48 -26.21
CA SER A 84 34.80 21.41 -26.20
C SER A 84 34.96 22.03 -24.82
N ALA A 85 36.14 21.87 -24.22
CA ALA A 85 36.44 22.51 -22.94
C ALA A 85 36.52 24.03 -23.01
N ASN A 86 36.96 24.58 -24.15
CA ASN A 86 37.08 26.03 -24.33
C ASN A 86 35.79 26.70 -24.80
N LEU A 87 34.67 25.96 -24.82
CA LEU A 87 33.33 26.43 -25.23
C LEU A 87 33.29 27.21 -26.56
N ARG A 88 34.23 26.94 -27.49
CA ARG A 88 34.26 27.60 -28.79
C ARG A 88 33.01 27.24 -29.58
N LYS A 89 32.24 28.23 -30.03
CA LYS A 89 31.02 28.02 -30.82
C LYS A 89 31.30 27.22 -32.09
N ILE A 90 30.32 26.43 -32.53
CA ILE A 90 30.41 25.65 -33.77
C ILE A 90 30.26 26.60 -34.96
N GLY A 91 31.30 26.65 -35.80
CA GLY A 91 31.31 27.41 -37.04
C GLY A 91 30.57 26.68 -38.16
N LYS A 92 30.22 27.42 -39.22
CA LYS A 92 29.55 26.87 -40.41
C LYS A 92 30.29 25.65 -41.02
N PRO A 93 31.63 25.68 -41.24
CA PRO A 93 32.33 24.57 -41.87
C PRO A 93 32.34 23.29 -41.02
N ASP A 94 32.34 23.42 -39.69
CA ASP A 94 32.28 22.28 -38.78
C ASP A 94 30.88 21.67 -38.76
N LEU A 95 29.84 22.51 -38.78
CA LEU A 95 28.46 22.04 -38.85
C LEU A 95 28.17 21.31 -40.17
N GLU A 96 28.64 21.82 -41.30
CA GLU A 96 28.50 21.14 -42.61
C GLU A 96 29.12 19.74 -42.59
N LYS A 97 30.31 19.59 -41.96
CA LYS A 97 30.96 18.29 -41.80
C LYS A 97 30.16 17.34 -40.92
N ILE A 98 29.59 17.85 -39.82
CA ILE A 98 28.77 17.04 -38.91
C ILE A 98 27.50 16.56 -39.62
N ILE A 99 26.79 17.45 -40.30
CA ILE A 99 25.55 17.10 -41.03
C ILE A 99 25.85 16.07 -42.12
N LYS A 100 26.92 16.26 -42.90
CA LYS A 100 27.31 15.30 -43.93
C LYS A 100 27.55 13.89 -43.35
N LYS A 101 28.22 13.79 -42.19
CA LYS A 101 28.44 12.51 -41.51
C LYS A 101 27.12 11.88 -41.05
N LEU A 102 26.25 12.66 -40.40
CA LEU A 102 24.93 12.18 -40.00
C LEU A 102 24.11 11.65 -41.19
N ASP A 103 24.19 12.30 -42.35
CA ASP A 103 23.53 11.86 -43.57
C ASP A 103 24.13 10.53 -44.09
N GLU A 104 25.46 10.39 -44.09
CA GLU A 104 26.17 9.14 -44.44
C GLU A 104 25.78 7.98 -43.50
N SER A 105 25.72 8.25 -42.19
CA SER A 105 25.38 7.28 -41.15
C SER A 105 23.92 6.87 -41.20
N ALA A 106 23.01 7.81 -41.50
CA ALA A 106 21.60 7.50 -41.72
C ALA A 106 21.39 6.60 -42.96
N GLN A 107 22.14 6.84 -44.04
CA GLN A 107 22.12 5.97 -45.22
C GLN A 107 22.65 4.57 -44.91
N GLU A 108 23.73 4.47 -44.13
CA GLU A 108 24.28 3.18 -43.72
C GLU A 108 23.31 2.39 -42.84
N ALA A 109 22.67 3.04 -41.86
CA ALA A 109 21.64 2.43 -41.03
C ALA A 109 20.47 1.89 -41.88
N LYS A 110 19.99 2.67 -42.86
CA LYS A 110 18.94 2.24 -43.81
C LYS A 110 19.36 1.03 -44.65
N LYS A 111 20.61 0.99 -45.14
CA LYS A 111 21.13 -0.19 -45.87
C LYS A 111 21.13 -1.45 -45.02
N GLN A 112 21.29 -1.31 -43.70
CA GLN A 112 21.22 -2.40 -42.74
C GLN A 112 19.78 -2.69 -42.26
N GLY A 113 18.77 -2.06 -42.86
CA GLY A 113 17.35 -2.31 -42.57
C GLY A 113 16.77 -1.51 -41.40
N GLU A 114 17.51 -0.55 -40.83
CA GLU A 114 17.00 0.29 -39.74
C GLU A 114 16.15 1.45 -40.29
N SER A 115 15.03 1.75 -39.63
CA SER A 115 14.22 2.93 -39.95
C SER A 115 14.64 4.13 -39.10
N VAL A 116 15.54 4.94 -39.67
CA VAL A 116 16.06 6.16 -39.04
C VAL A 116 14.97 7.22 -38.95
N THR A 117 14.60 7.61 -37.74
CA THR A 117 13.55 8.60 -37.46
C THR A 117 14.11 9.98 -37.13
N ALA A 118 15.31 10.04 -36.55
CA ALA A 118 15.98 11.29 -36.24
C ALA A 118 17.52 11.15 -36.21
N CYS A 119 18.19 12.26 -36.55
CA CYS A 119 19.62 12.46 -36.37
C CYS A 119 19.84 13.69 -35.48
N VAL A 120 20.67 13.56 -34.45
CA VAL A 120 20.72 14.53 -33.34
C VAL A 120 22.14 14.92 -33.02
N ILE A 121 22.39 16.23 -32.91
CA ILE A 121 23.67 16.76 -32.43
C ILE A 121 23.51 17.10 -30.94
N VAL A 122 24.32 16.48 -30.08
CA VAL A 122 24.37 16.81 -28.65
C VAL A 122 25.73 17.43 -28.33
N THR A 123 25.75 18.66 -27.84
CA THR A 123 27.00 19.39 -27.63
C THR A 123 26.93 20.33 -26.43
N ASN A 124 28.07 20.66 -25.84
CA ASN A 124 28.17 21.71 -24.82
C ASN A 124 28.42 23.11 -25.43
N ARG A 125 28.26 23.25 -26.76
CA ARG A 125 28.60 24.45 -27.53
C ARG A 125 27.38 25.03 -28.24
N GLU A 126 27.30 26.35 -28.25
CA GLU A 126 26.36 27.06 -29.12
C GLU A 126 26.82 27.10 -30.58
N PHE A 127 25.88 27.34 -31.49
CA PHE A 127 26.20 27.68 -32.87
C PHE A 127 26.62 29.15 -33.02
N THR A 128 27.51 29.41 -33.97
CA THR A 128 27.70 30.77 -34.49
C THR A 128 26.47 31.21 -35.26
N GLY A 129 26.21 32.52 -35.41
CA GLY A 129 25.02 33.02 -36.12
C GLY A 129 24.89 32.49 -37.56
N HIS A 130 26.00 32.28 -38.27
CA HIS A 130 25.98 31.67 -39.60
C HIS A 130 25.71 30.17 -39.58
N ALA A 131 26.21 29.44 -38.58
CA ALA A 131 25.90 28.02 -38.40
C ALA A 131 24.44 27.81 -37.99
N GLY A 132 23.89 28.70 -37.14
CA GLY A 132 22.46 28.67 -36.77
C GLY A 132 21.54 28.82 -37.98
N LYS A 133 21.81 29.79 -38.86
CA LYS A 133 21.05 29.95 -40.12
C LYS A 133 21.16 28.74 -41.04
N LEU A 134 22.34 28.10 -41.11
CA LEU A 134 22.50 26.85 -41.85
C LEU A 134 21.63 25.75 -41.23
N TRP A 135 21.69 25.58 -39.92
CA TRP A 135 20.90 24.59 -39.19
C TRP A 135 19.39 24.75 -39.40
N GLU A 136 18.87 25.98 -39.36
CA GLU A 136 17.46 26.29 -39.66
C GLU A 136 17.06 25.88 -41.08
N ALA A 137 17.91 26.16 -42.07
CA ALA A 137 17.68 25.73 -43.45
C ALA A 137 17.68 24.21 -43.59
N GLU A 138 18.56 23.52 -42.85
CA GLU A 138 18.68 22.06 -42.89
C GLU A 138 17.51 21.36 -42.19
N ILE A 139 16.98 21.93 -41.10
CA ILE A 139 15.74 21.45 -40.47
C ILE A 139 14.54 21.62 -41.42
N ALA A 140 14.50 22.70 -42.20
CA ALA A 140 13.43 22.96 -43.17
C ALA A 140 13.55 22.12 -44.45
N GLY A 141 14.70 21.48 -44.67
CA GLY A 141 14.94 20.60 -45.82
C GLY A 141 14.09 19.33 -45.79
N ASP A 142 13.80 18.79 -46.96
CA ASP A 142 13.05 17.55 -47.11
C ASP A 142 13.97 16.33 -46.91
N ARG A 143 13.92 15.76 -45.70
CA ARG A 143 14.68 14.56 -45.30
C ARG A 143 13.71 13.50 -44.79
N ASP A 144 14.06 12.24 -45.02
CA ASP A 144 13.31 11.10 -44.47
C ASP A 144 13.41 10.96 -42.93
N TYR A 145 14.22 11.79 -42.27
CA TYR A 145 14.38 11.83 -40.82
C TYR A 145 14.45 13.26 -40.31
N LYS A 146 14.17 13.44 -39.01
CA LYS A 146 14.22 14.74 -38.35
C LYS A 146 15.63 15.09 -37.90
N LEU A 147 16.10 16.29 -38.21
CA LEU A 147 17.30 16.86 -37.59
C LEU A 147 16.95 17.54 -36.26
N ARG A 148 17.76 17.29 -35.22
CA ARG A 148 17.63 17.89 -33.88
C ARG A 148 18.98 18.28 -33.29
N TYR A 149 18.94 19.26 -32.42
CA TYR A 149 20.10 19.84 -31.76
C TYR A 149 19.78 19.99 -30.28
N SER A 150 20.73 19.66 -29.41
CA SER A 150 20.63 19.87 -27.97
C SER A 150 21.95 20.44 -27.44
N CYS A 151 21.85 21.58 -26.74
CA CYS A 151 22.97 22.17 -26.02
C CYS A 151 22.95 21.68 -24.55
N ALA A 152 23.69 20.62 -24.23
CA ALA A 152 23.67 20.00 -22.91
C ALA A 152 25.03 20.10 -22.21
N GLN A 153 25.02 20.54 -20.94
CA GLN A 153 26.21 20.48 -20.08
C GLN A 153 26.31 19.11 -19.41
N ILE A 154 27.53 18.73 -18.96
CA ILE A 154 27.74 17.43 -18.29
C ILE A 154 26.88 17.27 -17.04
N THR A 155 26.57 18.39 -16.35
CA THR A 155 25.69 18.44 -15.18
C THR A 155 24.28 17.95 -15.52
N ARG A 156 23.80 18.23 -16.74
CA ARG A 156 22.48 17.77 -17.19
C ARG A 156 22.40 16.26 -17.28
N PHE A 157 23.45 15.62 -17.80
CA PHE A 157 23.57 14.16 -17.86
C PHE A 157 23.57 13.55 -16.46
N THR A 158 24.37 14.13 -15.55
CA THR A 158 24.40 13.66 -14.16
C THR A 158 23.05 13.84 -13.46
N ASP A 159 22.31 14.92 -13.73
CA ASP A 159 20.98 15.13 -13.14
C ASP A 159 19.98 14.07 -13.58
N ILE A 160 20.01 13.64 -14.86
CA ILE A 160 19.14 12.58 -15.36
C ILE A 160 19.48 11.25 -14.69
N LEU A 161 20.78 10.91 -14.59
CA LEU A 161 21.24 9.70 -13.90
C LEU A 161 20.92 9.73 -12.40
N GLN A 162 21.01 10.89 -11.75
CA GLN A 162 20.60 11.08 -10.36
C GLN A 162 19.11 10.83 -10.20
N LYS A 163 18.27 11.41 -11.07
CA LYS A 163 16.81 11.16 -11.04
C LYS A 163 16.48 9.69 -11.30
N PHE A 164 17.19 9.04 -12.22
CA PHE A 164 17.04 7.60 -12.48
C PHE A 164 17.36 6.77 -11.23
N GLY A 165 18.52 7.00 -10.60
CA GLY A 165 18.90 6.30 -9.37
C GLY A 165 17.94 6.59 -8.20
N ALA A 166 17.44 7.82 -8.10
CA ALA A 166 16.48 8.22 -7.09
C ALA A 166 15.17 7.42 -7.20
N GLU A 167 14.73 7.01 -8.40
CA GLU A 167 13.52 6.17 -8.54
C GLU A 167 13.60 4.84 -7.78
N PHE A 168 14.81 4.35 -7.52
CA PHE A 168 15.07 3.13 -6.76
C PHE A 168 15.35 3.40 -5.27
N GLY A 169 15.20 4.66 -4.84
CA GLY A 169 15.48 5.11 -3.47
C GLY A 169 16.97 5.04 -3.12
N LEU A 170 17.85 5.31 -4.08
CA LEU A 170 19.30 5.31 -3.82
C LEU A 170 19.76 6.63 -3.21
N PHE A 171 20.61 6.55 -2.19
CA PHE A 171 21.28 7.70 -1.61
C PHE A 171 22.32 8.28 -2.58
N GLN A 172 22.68 9.56 -2.43
CA GLN A 172 23.61 10.24 -3.33
C GLN A 172 24.94 9.50 -3.51
N ARG A 173 25.45 8.88 -2.43
CA ARG A 173 26.67 8.07 -2.50
C ARG A 173 26.49 6.84 -3.40
N GLU A 174 25.40 6.11 -3.23
CA GLU A 174 25.06 4.92 -4.03
C GLU A 174 24.86 5.30 -5.50
N ILE A 175 24.20 6.43 -5.77
CA ILE A 175 24.05 6.99 -7.13
C ILE A 175 25.42 7.26 -7.75
N ASN A 176 26.33 7.92 -7.02
CA ASN A 176 27.67 8.22 -7.53
C ASN A 176 28.48 6.94 -7.78
N GLU A 177 28.34 5.92 -6.94
CA GLU A 177 28.94 4.60 -7.14
C GLU A 177 28.34 3.90 -8.37
N GLY A 178 27.02 4.00 -8.58
CA GLY A 178 26.34 3.46 -9.74
C GLY A 178 26.76 4.11 -11.06
N ILE A 179 26.93 5.43 -11.07
CA ILE A 179 27.49 6.15 -12.24
C ILE A 179 28.90 5.62 -12.56
N LYS A 180 29.75 5.43 -11.56
CA LYS A 180 31.10 4.87 -11.78
C LYS A 180 31.07 3.45 -12.32
N LYS A 181 30.18 2.59 -11.80
CA LYS A 181 29.97 1.22 -12.30
C LYS A 181 29.49 1.23 -13.75
N LEU A 182 28.53 2.09 -14.08
CA LEU A 182 28.05 2.26 -15.45
C LEU A 182 29.17 2.70 -16.40
N LEU A 183 29.98 3.68 -16.00
CA LEU A 183 31.15 4.10 -16.80
C LEU A 183 32.12 2.94 -17.01
N GLY A 184 32.46 2.20 -15.95
CA GLY A 184 33.33 1.03 -16.02
C GLY A 184 32.78 -0.07 -16.93
N TYR A 185 31.47 -0.33 -16.86
CA TYR A 185 30.77 -1.27 -17.73
C TYR A 185 30.89 -0.85 -19.19
N ILE A 186 30.52 0.39 -19.54
CA ILE A 186 30.56 0.86 -20.94
C ILE A 186 31.98 0.84 -21.50
N LEU A 187 32.98 1.25 -20.69
CA LEU A 187 34.39 1.20 -21.08
C LEU A 187 34.85 -0.24 -21.38
N THR A 188 34.49 -1.16 -20.50
CA THR A 188 34.84 -2.58 -20.63
C THR A 188 34.18 -3.17 -21.87
N GLU A 189 32.88 -2.94 -22.05
CA GLU A 189 32.11 -3.42 -23.19
C GLU A 189 32.63 -2.87 -24.52
N THR A 190 33.03 -1.60 -24.57
CA THR A 190 33.60 -0.98 -25.77
C THR A 190 34.97 -1.58 -26.15
N VAL A 191 35.75 -2.05 -25.16
CA VAL A 191 37.06 -2.68 -25.39
C VAL A 191 36.91 -4.14 -25.82
N TYR A 192 36.00 -4.90 -25.21
CA TYR A 192 35.91 -6.35 -25.39
C TYR A 192 34.88 -6.80 -26.43
N HIS A 193 33.85 -5.99 -26.71
CA HIS A 193 32.78 -6.34 -27.63
C HIS A 193 32.75 -5.41 -28.84
N TYR A 194 32.60 -6.00 -30.02
CA TYR A 194 32.58 -5.25 -31.29
C TYR A 194 31.34 -4.35 -31.42
N ARG A 195 30.29 -4.57 -30.61
CA ARG A 195 29.02 -3.83 -30.59
C ARG A 195 28.40 -3.82 -29.17
N PRO A 196 28.94 -3.02 -28.24
CA PRO A 196 28.40 -2.92 -26.88
C PRO A 196 26.94 -2.43 -26.93
N THR A 197 26.07 -3.04 -26.12
CA THR A 197 24.66 -2.64 -26.01
C THR A 197 24.33 -2.32 -24.57
N ILE A 198 23.80 -1.12 -24.32
CA ILE A 198 23.30 -0.73 -23.01
C ILE A 198 21.77 -0.87 -23.03
N THR A 199 21.25 -1.63 -22.08
CA THR A 199 19.83 -1.83 -21.85
C THR A 199 19.42 -1.23 -20.51
N ARG A 200 18.12 -1.19 -20.23
CA ARG A 200 17.60 -0.84 -18.91
C ARG A 200 18.19 -1.73 -17.82
N ASP A 201 18.30 -3.03 -18.05
CA ASP A 201 18.80 -3.99 -17.06
C ASP A 201 20.25 -3.69 -16.66
N HIS A 202 21.11 -3.33 -17.62
CA HIS A 202 22.50 -2.92 -17.34
C HIS A 202 22.55 -1.64 -16.50
N LEU A 203 21.65 -0.69 -16.75
CA LEU A 203 21.52 0.52 -15.93
C LEU A 203 21.06 0.16 -14.51
N VAL A 204 20.00 -0.64 -14.37
CA VAL A 204 19.48 -1.04 -13.06
C VAL A 204 20.55 -1.79 -12.28
N GLU A 205 21.23 -2.76 -12.88
CA GLU A 205 22.31 -3.51 -12.25
C GLU A 205 23.46 -2.60 -11.82
N SER A 206 23.89 -1.67 -12.68
CA SER A 206 24.96 -0.72 -12.34
C SER A 206 24.62 0.10 -11.10
N PHE A 207 23.36 0.49 -10.94
CA PHE A 207 22.92 1.35 -9.83
C PHE A 207 22.51 0.58 -8.57
N THR A 208 22.01 -0.65 -8.71
CA THR A 208 21.35 -1.38 -7.62
C THR A 208 22.01 -2.72 -7.29
N ASP A 209 23.07 -3.10 -8.01
CA ASP A 209 23.75 -4.40 -7.94
C ASP A 209 22.85 -5.61 -8.27
N TYR A 210 21.64 -5.37 -8.78
CA TYR A 210 20.71 -6.43 -9.16
C TYR A 210 19.75 -5.99 -10.27
N HIS A 211 19.86 -6.59 -11.45
CA HIS A 211 19.11 -6.18 -12.66
C HIS A 211 17.59 -6.25 -12.54
N LEU A 212 17.02 -7.13 -11.68
CA LEU A 212 15.56 -7.23 -11.48
C LEU A 212 15.00 -6.25 -10.44
N THR A 213 15.82 -5.31 -9.96
CA THR A 213 15.38 -4.33 -8.96
C THR A 213 14.26 -3.44 -9.53
N LYS A 214 13.21 -3.25 -8.75
CA LYS A 214 12.04 -2.44 -9.11
C LYS A 214 12.12 -1.03 -8.52
N PRO A 215 11.63 -0.01 -9.23
CA PRO A 215 11.50 1.34 -8.68
C PRO A 215 10.60 1.39 -7.44
N LEU A 216 10.94 2.25 -6.49
CA LEU A 216 10.19 2.53 -5.27
C LEU A 216 9.16 3.67 -5.42
N LYS A 217 8.87 4.11 -6.65
CA LYS A 217 7.79 5.07 -6.88
C LYS A 217 6.45 4.46 -6.49
N THR A 218 5.62 5.23 -5.77
CA THR A 218 4.31 4.76 -5.24
C THR A 218 3.43 4.13 -6.32
N MET A 219 3.41 4.71 -7.52
CA MET A 219 2.68 4.19 -8.69
C MET A 219 3.17 2.81 -9.16
N CYS A 220 4.46 2.51 -9.02
CA CYS A 220 5.05 1.22 -9.40
C CYS A 220 4.76 0.14 -8.35
N LEU A 221 4.53 0.55 -7.10
CA LEU A 221 4.30 -0.34 -5.97
C LEU A 221 2.83 -0.73 -5.81
N GLU A 222 1.90 -0.03 -6.48
CA GLU A 222 0.45 -0.21 -6.36
C GLU A 222 0.00 -1.67 -6.40
N LEU A 223 0.46 -2.42 -7.41
CA LEU A 223 0.12 -3.83 -7.58
C LEU A 223 0.62 -4.71 -6.42
N LEU A 224 1.80 -4.38 -5.86
CA LEU A 224 2.43 -5.18 -4.81
C LEU A 224 1.68 -5.04 -3.49
N TRP A 225 1.42 -3.81 -3.06
CA TRP A 225 0.70 -3.62 -1.80
C TRP A 225 -0.79 -3.89 -1.92
N ARG A 226 -1.44 -3.72 -3.10
CA ARG A 226 -2.82 -4.22 -3.32
C ARG A 226 -2.93 -5.71 -3.08
N LYS A 227 -1.91 -6.49 -3.45
CA LYS A 227 -1.85 -7.93 -3.18
C LYS A 227 -1.77 -8.22 -1.69
N ASP A 228 -0.94 -7.49 -0.95
CA ASP A 228 -0.83 -7.66 0.51
C ASP A 228 -2.09 -7.18 1.24
N LEU A 229 -2.72 -6.08 0.79
CA LEU A 229 -4.02 -5.61 1.30
C LEU A 229 -5.15 -6.61 1.01
N LYS A 230 -5.13 -7.26 -0.17
CA LYS A 230 -6.08 -8.34 -0.49
C LYS A 230 -5.92 -9.50 0.48
N LYS A 231 -4.70 -9.96 0.75
CA LYS A 231 -4.46 -11.03 1.74
C LYS A 231 -4.96 -10.65 3.12
N PHE A 232 -4.76 -9.40 3.54
CA PHE A 232 -5.31 -8.89 4.79
C PHE A 232 -6.85 -8.94 4.77
N GLY A 233 -7.47 -8.47 3.69
CA GLY A 233 -8.92 -8.52 3.48
C GLY A 233 -9.50 -9.94 3.46
N ASP A 234 -8.82 -10.89 2.80
CA ASP A 234 -9.18 -12.31 2.78
C ASP A 234 -9.10 -12.90 4.20
N PHE A 235 -8.09 -12.52 4.99
CA PHE A 235 -7.98 -12.94 6.39
C PHE A 235 -9.15 -12.43 7.24
N ILE A 236 -9.56 -11.18 7.06
CA ILE A 236 -10.75 -10.64 7.74
C ILE A 236 -12.08 -11.01 7.07
N ARG A 237 -12.01 -11.81 5.98
CA ARG A 237 -13.13 -12.36 5.20
C ARG A 237 -14.05 -11.28 4.64
N ILE A 238 -13.47 -10.32 3.92
CA ILE A 238 -14.18 -9.25 3.19
C ILE A 238 -14.77 -9.74 1.87
N ASP A 239 -14.29 -10.84 1.32
CA ASP A 239 -14.92 -11.52 0.18
C ASP A 239 -16.39 -11.90 0.44
N GLN A 240 -16.77 -12.14 1.69
CA GLN A 240 -18.17 -12.28 2.11
C GLN A 240 -18.95 -10.93 2.18
N TRP A 241 -18.29 -9.81 1.88
CA TRP A 241 -18.82 -8.43 1.87
C TRP A 241 -18.92 -7.88 0.43
N GLN A 242 -18.99 -8.77 -0.57
CA GLN A 242 -18.90 -8.42 -2.00
C GLN A 242 -20.06 -7.55 -2.52
N ASP A 243 -21.13 -7.38 -1.75
CA ASP A 243 -22.15 -6.40 -2.12
C ASP A 243 -21.66 -4.96 -1.87
N ALA A 244 -21.83 -4.10 -2.87
CA ALA A 244 -21.43 -2.69 -2.81
C ALA A 244 -22.05 -1.93 -1.61
N ALA A 245 -23.17 -2.45 -1.08
CA ALA A 245 -23.85 -1.98 0.13
C ALA A 245 -23.06 -2.28 1.43
N VAL A 246 -22.34 -3.40 1.49
CA VAL A 246 -21.66 -3.89 2.69
C VAL A 246 -20.27 -3.23 2.86
N ASN A 247 -19.63 -2.86 1.75
CA ASN A 247 -18.41 -2.04 1.76
C ASN A 247 -18.58 -0.67 2.43
N ARG A 248 -19.82 -0.21 2.68
CA ARG A 248 -20.13 1.09 3.30
C ARG A 248 -20.63 0.99 4.75
N ALA A 249 -20.69 -0.20 5.33
CA ALA A 249 -21.23 -0.45 6.67
C ALA A 249 -20.36 0.08 7.85
N VAL A 250 -19.46 1.03 7.62
CA VAL A 250 -18.60 1.61 8.66
C VAL A 250 -19.12 2.96 9.13
N ASN A 251 -18.95 3.15 10.42
CA ASN A 251 -18.95 4.42 11.11
C ASN A 251 -18.08 5.46 10.38
N ARG A 252 -18.73 6.25 9.49
CA ARG A 252 -18.09 7.32 8.71
C ARG A 252 -17.25 8.24 9.59
N ASP A 253 -17.73 8.54 10.79
CA ASP A 253 -17.09 9.48 11.70
C ASP A 253 -15.78 8.91 12.25
N VAL A 254 -15.73 7.62 12.59
CA VAL A 254 -14.48 6.96 13.03
C VAL A 254 -13.48 6.86 11.88
N PHE A 255 -13.96 6.54 10.69
CA PHE A 255 -13.12 6.47 9.49
C PHE A 255 -12.52 7.85 9.13
N GLU A 256 -13.33 8.91 9.16
CA GLU A 256 -12.90 10.29 8.92
C GLU A 256 -11.92 10.77 9.99
N LYS A 257 -12.18 10.48 11.28
CA LYS A 257 -11.23 10.75 12.37
C LYS A 257 -9.90 10.04 12.14
N LEU A 258 -9.93 8.80 11.68
CA LEU A 258 -8.72 8.03 11.39
C LEU A 258 -7.94 8.61 10.21
N ILE A 259 -8.60 9.03 9.12
CA ILE A 259 -7.95 9.72 8.00
C ILE A 259 -7.30 11.03 8.48
N ALA A 260 -8.01 11.83 9.27
CA ALA A 260 -7.49 13.10 9.78
C ALA A 260 -6.27 12.89 10.69
N ALA A 261 -6.35 11.94 11.62
CA ALA A 261 -5.25 11.59 12.52
C ALA A 261 -4.03 11.09 11.75
N THR A 262 -4.22 10.14 10.83
CA THR A 262 -3.12 9.56 10.05
C THR A 262 -2.52 10.50 9.00
N SER A 263 -3.15 11.64 8.75
CA SER A 263 -2.59 12.69 7.89
C SER A 263 -1.68 13.66 8.65
N THR A 264 -1.72 13.65 9.99
CA THR A 264 -1.00 14.62 10.84
C THR A 264 -0.09 13.97 11.88
N ARG A 265 -0.25 12.67 12.13
CA ARG A 265 0.46 11.92 13.18
C ARG A 265 1.34 10.82 12.61
N SER A 266 2.43 10.54 13.30
CA SER A 266 3.31 9.38 13.11
C SER A 266 2.77 8.14 13.81
N LEU A 267 2.03 8.28 14.91
CA LEU A 267 1.48 7.14 15.66
C LEU A 267 -0.01 7.33 15.97
N VAL A 268 -0.83 6.35 15.58
CA VAL A 268 -2.28 6.34 15.85
C VAL A 268 -2.68 4.97 16.39
N CYS A 269 -3.39 4.95 17.51
CA CYS A 269 -3.93 3.72 18.09
C CYS A 269 -5.45 3.63 17.90
N VAL A 270 -5.90 2.50 17.36
CA VAL A 270 -7.31 2.15 17.19
C VAL A 270 -7.67 1.11 18.27
N TYR A 271 -8.52 1.48 19.22
CA TYR A 271 -8.86 0.59 20.34
C TYR A 271 -10.36 0.32 20.43
N GLY A 272 -10.74 -0.76 21.12
CA GLY A 272 -12.14 -1.13 21.29
C GLY A 272 -12.36 -2.62 21.54
N ASN A 273 -13.57 -2.97 21.93
CA ASN A 273 -13.92 -4.35 22.30
C ASN A 273 -13.80 -5.33 21.12
N GLY A 274 -13.86 -6.63 21.45
CA GLY A 274 -13.84 -7.70 20.47
C GLY A 274 -15.00 -7.61 19.47
N GLY A 275 -14.73 -7.91 18.20
CA GLY A 275 -15.75 -7.90 17.14
C GLY A 275 -16.30 -6.53 16.73
N CYS A 276 -15.80 -5.42 17.27
CA CYS A 276 -16.28 -4.06 16.92
C CYS A 276 -15.73 -3.52 15.58
N GLY A 277 -14.91 -4.28 14.84
CA GLY A 277 -14.50 -3.89 13.48
C GLY A 277 -13.19 -3.09 13.35
N LYS A 278 -12.31 -3.08 14.37
CA LYS A 278 -10.99 -2.42 14.32
C LYS A 278 -10.17 -2.77 13.06
N SER A 279 -9.94 -4.07 12.82
CA SER A 279 -9.21 -4.55 11.64
C SER A 279 -9.88 -4.15 10.33
N PHE A 280 -11.21 -4.04 10.32
CA PHE A 280 -11.97 -3.63 9.15
C PHE A 280 -11.80 -2.13 8.83
N VAL A 281 -11.87 -1.27 9.85
CA VAL A 281 -11.59 0.18 9.70
C VAL A 281 -10.15 0.41 9.22
N ILE A 282 -9.18 -0.34 9.76
CA ILE A 282 -7.79 -0.31 9.28
C ILE A 282 -7.71 -0.72 7.82
N TRP A 283 -8.32 -1.85 7.43
CA TRP A 283 -8.35 -2.28 6.03
C TRP A 283 -8.97 -1.21 5.11
N GLN A 284 -10.05 -0.57 5.54
CA GLN A 284 -10.68 0.51 4.76
C GLN A 284 -9.74 1.70 4.59
N LEU A 285 -8.99 2.09 5.63
CA LEU A 285 -8.01 3.17 5.54
C LEU A 285 -6.94 2.81 4.50
N LEU A 286 -6.39 1.61 4.59
CA LEU A 286 -5.37 1.14 3.65
C LEU A 286 -5.94 0.92 2.24
N LYS A 287 -7.26 0.69 2.09
CA LYS A 287 -7.92 0.69 0.79
C LYS A 287 -8.14 2.09 0.24
N TYR A 288 -8.34 3.09 1.10
CA TYR A 288 -8.51 4.49 0.69
C TYR A 288 -7.20 5.10 0.17
N SER A 289 -6.03 4.57 0.55
CA SER A 289 -4.76 5.02 -0.05
C SER A 289 -4.65 4.75 -1.56
N VAL A 290 -5.49 3.85 -2.08
CA VAL A 290 -5.55 3.44 -3.48
C VAL A 290 -6.03 4.55 -4.41
N ASP A 291 -6.81 5.52 -3.92
CA ASP A 291 -7.58 6.44 -4.75
C ASP A 291 -7.65 7.84 -4.12
N PRO A 292 -7.11 8.92 -4.70
CA PRO A 292 -5.99 9.09 -5.62
C PRO A 292 -4.70 9.54 -4.86
N SER A 293 -4.57 9.15 -3.59
CA SER A 293 -3.53 9.70 -2.70
C SER A 293 -2.12 9.10 -2.87
N TYR A 294 -1.98 8.04 -3.68
CA TYR A 294 -0.72 7.34 -4.01
C TYR A 294 0.19 7.11 -2.79
N ARG A 295 -0.38 6.64 -1.66
CA ARG A 295 0.42 6.26 -0.49
C ARG A 295 0.76 4.78 -0.55
N CYS A 296 1.99 4.44 -0.16
CA CYS A 296 2.35 3.05 0.07
C CYS A 296 1.68 2.56 1.36
N CYS A 297 1.27 1.29 1.39
CA CYS A 297 0.79 0.69 2.62
C CYS A 297 1.34 -0.71 2.86
N ALA A 298 1.56 -1.04 4.13
CA ALA A 298 1.82 -2.40 4.57
C ALA A 298 1.04 -2.70 5.85
N VAL A 299 0.66 -3.96 6.03
CA VAL A 299 -0.06 -4.43 7.20
C VAL A 299 0.55 -5.75 7.65
N GLU A 300 0.71 -5.89 8.96
CA GLU A 300 1.20 -7.10 9.60
C GLU A 300 0.44 -7.35 10.90
N TYR A 301 0.34 -8.61 11.31
CA TYR A 301 -0.18 -8.94 12.62
C TYR A 301 0.93 -8.79 13.65
N ALA A 302 0.64 -8.15 14.79
CA ALA A 302 1.64 -7.95 15.84
C ALA A 302 2.29 -9.27 16.27
N LYS A 303 1.50 -10.35 16.36
CA LYS A 303 1.98 -11.71 16.69
C LYS A 303 2.90 -12.37 15.65
N ASN A 304 2.96 -11.85 14.43
CA ASN A 304 3.81 -12.37 13.35
C ASN A 304 4.97 -11.43 13.00
N LEU A 305 5.12 -10.34 13.76
CA LEU A 305 6.07 -9.29 13.47
C LEU A 305 7.51 -9.83 13.48
N LYS A 306 8.19 -9.68 12.36
CA LYS A 306 9.60 -10.05 12.21
C LYS A 306 10.51 -8.87 12.55
N HIS A 307 11.73 -9.18 12.97
CA HIS A 307 12.80 -8.19 13.04
C HIS A 307 12.97 -7.49 11.68
N ASP A 308 13.23 -6.18 11.68
CA ASP A 308 13.35 -5.34 10.48
C ASP A 308 12.15 -5.36 9.52
N TRP A 309 10.92 -5.64 10.01
CA TRP A 309 9.71 -5.72 9.17
C TRP A 309 9.58 -4.58 8.15
N ILE A 310 9.87 -3.34 8.56
CA ILE A 310 9.76 -2.15 7.71
C ILE A 310 10.79 -2.19 6.57
N ALA A 311 12.06 -2.44 6.90
CA ALA A 311 13.12 -2.54 5.91
C ALA A 311 12.90 -3.74 4.96
N ASN A 312 12.55 -4.90 5.51
CA ASN A 312 12.21 -6.10 4.73
C ASN A 312 11.04 -5.87 3.78
N THR A 313 10.03 -5.10 4.19
CA THR A 313 8.90 -4.73 3.34
C THR A 313 9.36 -3.88 2.16
N VAL A 314 10.19 -2.86 2.40
CA VAL A 314 10.74 -2.00 1.34
C VAL A 314 11.68 -2.78 0.42
N HIS A 315 12.49 -3.71 0.93
CA HIS A 315 13.35 -4.59 0.12
C HIS A 315 12.54 -5.53 -0.77
N LYS A 316 11.48 -6.14 -0.22
CA LYS A 316 10.53 -6.96 -0.98
C LYS A 316 9.88 -6.15 -2.10
N TRP A 317 9.54 -4.88 -1.85
CA TRP A 317 9.02 -3.98 -2.88
C TRP A 317 10.02 -3.66 -3.99
N ARG A 318 11.30 -3.51 -3.64
CA ARG A 318 12.41 -3.40 -4.60
C ARG A 318 12.68 -4.69 -5.36
N GLY A 319 12.13 -5.83 -4.93
CA GLY A 319 12.42 -7.14 -5.54
C GLY A 319 13.86 -7.62 -5.29
N LEU A 320 14.50 -7.12 -4.23
CA LEU A 320 15.85 -7.54 -3.87
C LEU A 320 15.84 -8.92 -3.20
N PRO A 321 16.81 -9.80 -3.49
CA PRO A 321 17.05 -11.02 -2.73
C PRO A 321 17.31 -10.75 -1.25
N GLU A 322 16.93 -11.69 -0.39
CA GLU A 322 17.21 -11.61 1.04
C GLU A 322 18.72 -11.52 1.30
N GLY A 323 19.14 -10.57 2.14
CA GLY A 323 20.52 -10.44 2.60
C GLY A 323 21.44 -9.52 1.77
N ILE A 324 21.00 -8.96 0.64
CA ILE A 324 21.83 -8.04 -0.18
C ILE A 324 22.03 -6.68 0.50
N HIS A 325 21.01 -6.18 1.22
CA HIS A 325 21.08 -4.92 1.93
C HIS A 325 20.55 -5.08 3.36
N GLN A 326 21.21 -4.41 4.32
CA GLN A 326 20.76 -4.28 5.70
C GLN A 326 20.43 -2.81 5.96
N ASP A 327 19.21 -2.41 5.61
CA ASP A 327 18.71 -1.07 5.92
C ASP A 327 18.08 -1.09 7.31
N THR A 328 18.26 0.00 8.06
CA THR A 328 17.43 0.27 9.24
C THR A 328 16.03 0.71 8.79
N PRO A 329 15.00 0.64 9.67
CA PRO A 329 13.67 1.19 9.36
C PRO A 329 13.71 2.64 8.87
N GLN A 330 14.53 3.49 9.51
CA GLN A 330 14.74 4.89 9.12
C GLN A 330 15.26 5.00 7.68
N LYS A 331 16.33 4.27 7.35
CA LYS A 331 16.87 4.27 5.98
C LYS A 331 15.82 3.80 4.97
N ALA A 332 15.07 2.75 5.28
CA ALA A 332 14.03 2.24 4.40
C ALA A 332 12.94 3.28 4.07
N ILE A 333 12.53 4.09 5.06
CA ILE A 333 11.62 5.23 4.84
C ILE A 333 12.30 6.32 4.01
N GLU A 334 13.55 6.67 4.30
CA GLU A 334 14.31 7.67 3.52
C GLU A 334 14.41 7.28 2.04
N ARG A 335 14.61 5.99 1.72
CA ARG A 335 14.59 5.49 0.34
C ARG A 335 13.24 5.75 -0.35
N LEU A 336 12.12 5.60 0.36
CA LEU A 336 10.80 5.93 -0.16
C LEU A 336 10.64 7.43 -0.41
N ILE A 337 11.17 8.29 0.47
CA ILE A 337 11.17 9.75 0.31
C ILE A 337 11.98 10.14 -0.94
N ILE A 338 13.18 9.58 -1.10
CA ILE A 338 14.06 9.84 -2.25
C ILE A 338 13.36 9.47 -3.56
N ALA A 339 12.66 8.32 -3.59
CA ALA A 339 11.93 7.89 -4.78
C ALA A 339 10.66 8.70 -5.06
N ASN A 340 10.14 9.42 -4.06
CA ASN A 340 8.85 10.10 -4.12
C ASN A 340 8.92 11.54 -3.56
N PRO A 341 9.79 12.42 -4.09
CA PRO A 341 10.04 13.74 -3.51
C PRO A 341 8.80 14.65 -3.56
N ASP A 342 7.95 14.48 -4.57
CA ASP A 342 6.73 15.29 -4.77
C ASP A 342 5.48 14.67 -4.11
N SER A 343 5.62 13.55 -3.39
CA SER A 343 4.47 12.89 -2.77
C SER A 343 4.01 13.63 -1.52
N ARG A 344 2.68 13.70 -1.35
CA ARG A 344 2.07 14.20 -0.12
C ARG A 344 2.45 13.29 1.04
N ARG A 345 2.83 13.89 2.16
CA ARG A 345 3.11 13.15 3.39
C ARG A 345 1.81 12.84 4.15
N PRO A 346 1.74 11.71 4.88
CA PRO A 346 2.73 10.62 4.89
C PRO A 346 2.73 9.83 3.58
N ILE A 347 3.92 9.36 3.19
CA ILE A 347 4.14 8.53 1.99
C ILE A 347 3.83 7.06 2.30
N LEU A 348 3.98 6.65 3.56
CA LEU A 348 3.83 5.27 4.01
C LEU A 348 2.83 5.16 5.18
N TRP A 349 1.85 4.27 5.03
CA TRP A 349 1.00 3.80 6.13
C TRP A 349 1.34 2.37 6.50
N LEU A 350 1.69 2.16 7.75
CA LEU A 350 1.98 0.85 8.33
C LEU A 350 0.85 0.50 9.30
N ALA A 351 0.36 -0.74 9.27
CA ALA A 351 -0.61 -1.22 10.23
C ALA A 351 -0.08 -2.43 11.01
N LEU A 352 -0.14 -2.37 12.34
CA LEU A 352 0.09 -3.51 13.24
C LEU A 352 -1.21 -3.87 13.94
N ASP A 353 -1.84 -4.95 13.48
CA ASP A 353 -3.13 -5.40 14.01
C ASP A 353 -2.94 -6.37 15.19
N GLY A 354 -3.69 -6.14 16.27
CA GLY A 354 -3.84 -7.05 17.39
C GLY A 354 -2.66 -7.05 18.37
N LEU A 355 -2.25 -5.90 18.90
CA LEU A 355 -1.22 -5.81 19.95
C LEU A 355 -1.55 -6.69 21.16
N ASP A 356 -2.81 -6.72 21.57
CA ASP A 356 -3.30 -7.55 22.68
C ASP A 356 -3.36 -9.05 22.37
N GLU A 357 -3.10 -9.46 21.12
CA GLU A 357 -3.07 -10.87 20.69
C GLU A 357 -1.65 -11.47 20.77
N VAL A 358 -0.65 -10.67 21.17
CA VAL A 358 0.75 -11.10 21.30
C VAL A 358 0.92 -11.93 22.56
N THR A 359 0.87 -13.25 22.42
CA THR A 359 1.18 -14.23 23.49
C THR A 359 2.63 -14.72 23.41
N ALA A 360 3.52 -13.93 22.81
CA ALA A 360 4.82 -14.37 22.33
C ALA A 360 5.96 -14.20 23.33
N SER A 361 7.17 -14.57 22.91
CA SER A 361 8.38 -14.46 23.72
C SER A 361 8.70 -13.00 24.08
N PRO A 362 9.42 -12.74 25.19
CA PRO A 362 9.81 -11.39 25.60
C PRO A 362 10.47 -10.58 24.47
N GLN A 363 11.27 -11.23 23.62
CA GLN A 363 11.94 -10.58 22.50
C GLN A 363 10.97 -9.95 21.49
N GLN A 364 9.81 -10.59 21.24
CA GLN A 364 8.83 -10.03 20.31
C GLN A 364 8.08 -8.84 20.93
N ILE A 365 7.80 -8.90 22.24
CA ILE A 365 7.21 -7.78 22.97
C ILE A 365 8.17 -6.58 22.92
N ASP A 366 9.45 -6.79 23.17
CA ASP A 366 10.46 -5.74 23.14
C ASP A 366 10.62 -5.15 21.74
N LEU A 367 10.60 -5.97 20.69
CA LEU A 367 10.62 -5.50 19.29
C LEU A 367 9.42 -4.59 18.98
N ILE A 368 8.21 -4.99 19.38
CA ILE A 368 7.00 -4.18 19.16
C ILE A 368 7.12 -2.85 19.90
N ARG A 369 7.59 -2.88 21.16
CA ARG A 369 7.80 -1.68 21.98
C ARG A 369 8.83 -0.74 21.34
N GLU A 370 9.93 -1.26 20.83
CA GLU A 370 10.95 -0.47 20.13
C GLU A 370 10.36 0.25 18.92
N ILE A 371 9.56 -0.45 18.10
CA ILE A 371 8.89 0.15 16.93
C ILE A 371 7.88 1.22 17.36
N LEU A 372 7.07 0.93 18.39
CA LEU A 372 6.10 1.89 18.92
C LEU A 372 6.78 3.13 19.47
N GLN A 373 7.85 2.97 20.24
CA GLN A 373 8.64 4.06 20.80
C GLN A 373 9.25 4.91 19.69
N TRP A 374 9.81 4.29 18.65
CA TRP A 374 10.38 5.01 17.52
C TRP A 374 9.35 5.87 16.79
N PHE A 375 8.15 5.35 16.53
CA PHE A 375 7.07 6.15 15.93
C PHE A 375 6.51 7.21 16.88
N TRP A 376 6.59 6.99 18.18
CA TRP A 376 6.21 7.97 19.18
C TRP A 376 7.19 9.14 19.26
N ASP A 377 8.50 8.84 19.26
CA ASP A 377 9.55 9.85 19.20
C ASP A 377 9.41 10.69 17.93
N LEU A 378 9.16 10.04 16.78
CA LEU A 378 8.85 10.72 15.52
C LEU A 378 7.58 11.59 15.62
N ASP A 379 6.54 11.19 16.34
CA ASP A 379 5.34 12.04 16.52
C ASP A 379 5.65 13.28 17.36
N CYS A 380 6.50 13.12 18.39
CA CYS A 380 6.92 14.21 19.28
C CYS A 380 7.82 15.23 18.57
N GLU A 381 8.72 14.78 17.71
CA GLU A 381 9.66 15.63 16.97
C GLU A 381 8.98 16.44 15.86
N VAL A 382 7.98 15.86 15.20
CA VAL A 382 7.43 16.36 13.94
C VAL A 382 6.53 17.59 14.10
N GLY A 383 6.06 17.91 15.32
CA GLY A 383 5.19 19.06 15.59
C GLY A 383 3.88 19.03 14.78
N SER A 384 2.98 20.01 14.95
CA SER A 384 1.71 20.04 14.22
C SER A 384 1.83 20.43 12.74
N ASP A 385 2.95 21.01 12.33
CA ASP A 385 3.01 21.83 11.12
C ASP A 385 3.60 21.12 9.90
N THR A 386 4.30 19.99 10.08
CA THR A 386 4.81 19.18 8.97
C THR A 386 4.41 17.72 9.16
N PRO A 387 3.74 17.04 8.21
CA PRO A 387 3.42 15.63 8.38
C PRO A 387 4.65 14.74 8.30
N SER A 388 4.69 13.69 9.12
CA SER A 388 5.72 12.67 9.08
C SER A 388 5.73 11.92 7.74
N ALA A 389 6.89 11.37 7.36
CA ALA A 389 7.01 10.58 6.14
C ALA A 389 6.25 9.24 6.23
N ALA A 390 6.04 8.72 7.43
CA ALA A 390 5.31 7.49 7.68
C ALA A 390 4.41 7.59 8.91
N THR A 391 3.31 6.85 8.89
CA THR A 391 2.41 6.70 10.02
C THR A 391 2.24 5.22 10.36
N LEU A 392 2.40 4.88 11.64
CA LEU A 392 2.05 3.60 12.21
C LEU A 392 0.66 3.66 12.82
N ILE A 393 -0.23 2.81 12.32
CA ILE A 393 -1.54 2.54 12.88
C ILE A 393 -1.44 1.23 13.66
N VAL A 394 -1.84 1.22 14.93
CA VAL A 394 -1.89 0.00 15.73
C VAL A 394 -3.29 -0.29 16.21
N SER A 395 -3.61 -1.56 16.45
CA SER A 395 -4.89 -1.93 17.06
C SER A 395 -4.71 -2.68 18.38
N CYS A 396 -5.57 -2.38 19.35
CA CYS A 396 -5.63 -3.07 20.63
C CYS A 396 -7.07 -3.11 21.19
N ARG A 397 -7.27 -3.72 22.37
CA ARG A 397 -8.57 -3.66 23.07
C ARG A 397 -8.74 -2.43 23.94
N ARG A 398 -7.78 -2.19 24.82
CA ARG A 398 -7.85 -1.15 25.85
C ARG A 398 -6.85 -0.06 25.55
N LYS A 399 -7.30 1.18 25.74
CA LYS A 399 -6.47 2.37 25.59
C LYS A 399 -5.34 2.35 26.61
N GLU A 400 -5.65 1.97 27.84
CA GLU A 400 -4.72 1.95 28.97
C GLU A 400 -3.59 0.94 28.74
N ASP A 401 -3.89 -0.22 28.17
CA ASP A 401 -2.87 -1.23 27.84
C ASP A 401 -1.87 -0.65 26.82
N PHE A 402 -2.34 0.08 25.80
CA PHE A 402 -1.49 0.73 24.82
C PHE A 402 -0.60 1.81 25.47
N GLU A 403 -1.19 2.72 26.23
CA GLU A 403 -0.45 3.85 26.83
C GLU A 403 0.55 3.38 27.90
N GLN A 404 0.13 2.49 28.79
CA GLN A 404 0.90 2.11 29.98
C GLN A 404 1.77 0.87 29.76
N SER A 405 1.27 -0.16 29.05
CA SER A 405 1.98 -1.43 28.92
C SER A 405 2.85 -1.51 27.67
N TRP A 406 2.45 -0.84 26.60
CA TRP A 406 3.18 -0.85 25.32
C TRP A 406 4.09 0.37 25.14
N LEU A 407 3.64 1.58 25.50
CA LEU A 407 4.48 2.79 25.41
C LEU A 407 5.14 3.21 26.72
N HIS A 408 4.80 2.59 27.85
CA HIS A 408 5.33 2.94 29.18
C HIS A 408 5.17 4.42 29.55
N LEU A 409 4.10 5.07 29.06
CA LEU A 409 3.81 6.45 29.42
C LEU A 409 3.31 6.50 30.88
N PRO A 410 3.96 7.27 31.77
CA PRO A 410 3.48 7.41 33.14
C PRO A 410 2.12 8.10 33.16
N HIS A 411 1.26 7.79 34.13
CA HIS A 411 -0.07 8.40 34.27
C HIS A 411 -0.05 9.94 34.28
N ASP A 412 1.02 10.53 34.84
CA ASP A 412 1.22 11.97 34.93
C ASP A 412 2.17 12.49 33.82
N TYR A 413 2.21 11.84 32.66
CA TYR A 413 3.06 12.28 31.55
C TYR A 413 2.69 13.74 31.17
N PRO A 414 3.65 14.69 31.26
CA PRO A 414 3.36 16.11 31.10
C PRO A 414 3.17 16.52 29.63
N GLY A 415 3.45 15.63 28.67
CA GLY A 415 3.28 15.86 27.24
C GLY A 415 1.92 15.41 26.71
N ALA A 416 1.68 15.64 25.42
CA ALA A 416 0.51 15.10 24.75
C ALA A 416 0.60 13.57 24.67
N TYR A 417 -0.52 12.87 24.83
CA TYR A 417 -0.61 11.43 24.59
C TYR A 417 -0.76 11.14 23.08
N PRO A 418 -0.39 9.94 22.61
CA PRO A 418 -0.66 9.54 21.23
C PRO A 418 -2.15 9.60 20.90
N VAL A 419 -2.47 9.88 19.64
CA VAL A 419 -3.86 9.94 19.20
C VAL A 419 -4.48 8.54 19.27
N THR A 420 -5.56 8.42 20.05
CA THR A 420 -6.32 7.19 20.21
C THR A 420 -7.73 7.36 19.66
N ILE A 421 -8.20 6.36 18.92
CA ILE A 421 -9.52 6.36 18.27
C ILE A 421 -10.27 5.12 18.73
N GLN A 422 -11.40 5.33 19.40
CA GLN A 422 -12.27 4.26 19.86
C GLN A 422 -13.14 3.74 18.71
N VAL A 423 -13.18 2.42 18.56
CA VAL A 423 -14.09 1.68 17.70
C VAL A 423 -15.03 0.87 18.59
N GLY A 424 -16.24 1.36 18.75
CA GLY A 424 -17.27 0.74 19.59
C GLY A 424 -18.31 -0.05 18.78
N ASP A 425 -19.40 -0.38 19.46
CA ASP A 425 -20.63 -0.82 18.81
C ASP A 425 -21.25 0.34 18.03
N PHE A 426 -22.11 0.02 17.06
CA PHE A 426 -22.78 1.03 16.27
C PHE A 426 -23.60 1.97 17.15
N SER A 427 -23.40 3.27 16.96
CA SER A 427 -24.36 4.27 17.47
C SER A 427 -25.69 4.14 16.74
N ASP A 428 -26.76 4.69 17.33
CA ASP A 428 -28.10 4.68 16.71
C ASP A 428 -28.08 5.31 15.31
N SER A 429 -27.29 6.38 15.12
CA SER A 429 -27.12 7.02 13.82
C SER A 429 -26.34 6.17 12.80
N GLU A 430 -25.41 5.34 13.27
CA GLU A 430 -24.59 4.47 12.41
C GLU A 430 -25.39 3.28 11.93
N ILE A 431 -26.17 2.66 12.81
CA ILE A 431 -27.00 1.51 12.45
C ILE A 431 -28.14 1.93 11.51
N GLU A 432 -28.68 3.15 11.63
CA GLU A 432 -29.61 3.72 10.66
C GLU A 432 -28.97 3.92 9.29
N LYS A 433 -27.76 4.50 9.24
CA LYS A 433 -27.01 4.66 7.98
C LYS A 433 -26.69 3.29 7.37
N ALA A 434 -26.22 2.34 8.16
CA ALA A 434 -25.96 0.96 7.72
C ALA A 434 -27.23 0.30 7.18
N ALA A 435 -28.36 0.43 7.89
CA ALA A 435 -29.66 -0.08 7.45
C ALA A 435 -30.12 0.54 6.13
N SER A 436 -29.99 1.87 5.95
CA SER A 436 -30.39 2.55 4.71
C SER A 436 -29.64 2.04 3.48
N GLN A 437 -28.43 1.53 3.67
CA GLN A 437 -27.55 1.06 2.61
C GLN A 437 -27.69 -0.44 2.39
N SER A 438 -27.79 -1.22 3.46
CA SER A 438 -27.84 -2.69 3.42
C SER A 438 -29.25 -3.24 3.22
N PHE A 439 -30.26 -2.61 3.83
CA PHE A 439 -31.64 -3.09 3.90
C PHE A 439 -32.66 -1.93 3.70
N PRO A 440 -32.74 -1.33 2.51
CA PRO A 440 -33.67 -0.22 2.25
C PRO A 440 -35.12 -0.53 2.65
N GLU A 441 -35.54 -1.78 2.55
CA GLU A 441 -36.85 -2.30 2.92
C GLU A 441 -37.11 -2.33 4.43
N LEU A 442 -36.06 -2.47 5.25
CA LEU A 442 -36.13 -2.49 6.72
C LEU A 442 -35.80 -1.14 7.36
N TYR A 443 -35.24 -0.20 6.59
CA TYR A 443 -34.78 1.09 7.08
C TYR A 443 -35.84 1.86 7.87
N ARG A 444 -37.08 1.97 7.36
CA ARG A 444 -38.16 2.69 8.06
C ARG A 444 -38.47 2.08 9.43
N ARG A 445 -38.41 0.75 9.56
CA ARG A 445 -38.66 0.04 10.82
C ARG A 445 -37.53 0.26 11.82
N ILE A 446 -36.29 0.24 11.34
CA ILE A 446 -35.08 0.48 12.14
C ILE A 446 -35.08 1.92 12.70
N VAL A 447 -35.35 2.92 11.85
CA VAL A 447 -35.47 4.33 12.29
C VAL A 447 -36.59 4.51 13.31
N SER A 448 -37.75 3.87 13.09
CA SER A 448 -38.88 3.97 14.02
C SER A 448 -38.59 3.35 15.40
N THR A 449 -37.73 2.34 15.46
CA THR A 449 -37.33 1.69 16.73
C THR A 449 -36.35 2.55 17.53
N ASN A 450 -35.52 3.36 16.86
CA ASN A 450 -34.62 4.32 17.49
C ASN A 450 -35.29 5.60 18.00
N GLY A 451 -36.61 5.77 17.79
CA GLY A 451 -37.30 7.02 18.10
C GLY A 451 -36.88 8.20 17.22
N GLY A 452 -36.20 7.94 16.10
CA GLY A 452 -35.72 8.96 15.17
C GLY A 452 -36.87 9.62 14.39
N HIS A 453 -36.83 10.95 14.26
CA HIS A 453 -37.65 11.65 13.28
C HIS A 453 -37.16 11.31 11.86
N LEU A 454 -38.09 10.99 10.94
CA LEU A 454 -37.85 10.71 9.51
C LEU A 454 -37.32 11.92 8.70
N SER A 455 -36.55 12.82 9.30
CA SER A 455 -36.04 14.04 8.68
C SER A 455 -35.01 13.79 7.58
N PHE A 456 -34.32 12.65 7.58
CA PHE A 456 -33.30 12.32 6.58
C PHE A 456 -33.85 12.05 5.16
N LEU A 457 -35.16 11.79 5.03
CA LEU A 457 -35.81 11.60 3.72
C LEU A 457 -36.06 12.90 2.95
N LYS A 458 -35.81 14.07 3.56
CA LYS A 458 -36.03 15.38 2.90
C LYS A 458 -34.78 16.01 2.28
N GLU A 459 -33.57 15.51 2.55
CA GLU A 459 -32.32 16.17 2.12
C GLU A 459 -31.52 15.41 1.04
N SER A 460 -31.88 14.18 0.67
CA SER A 460 -31.25 13.52 -0.49
C SER A 460 -31.95 13.93 -1.78
N SER A 461 -31.29 14.76 -2.58
CA SER A 461 -31.71 15.30 -3.89
C SER A 461 -31.82 14.28 -5.03
N ASN A 462 -31.80 12.98 -4.72
CA ASN A 462 -32.15 11.91 -5.65
C ASN A 462 -33.33 11.13 -5.06
N PRO A 463 -34.53 11.18 -5.64
CA PRO A 463 -35.63 10.35 -5.19
C PRO A 463 -35.26 8.90 -5.52
N ILE A 464 -35.03 8.10 -4.49
CA ILE A 464 -35.09 6.64 -4.64
C ILE A 464 -36.52 6.36 -5.12
N PRO A 465 -36.73 5.70 -6.28
CA PRO A 465 -38.06 5.36 -6.73
C PRO A 465 -38.60 4.29 -5.77
N PHE A 466 -39.27 4.76 -4.71
CA PHE A 466 -40.17 3.91 -3.94
C PHE A 466 -41.38 3.68 -4.82
N ASP A 467 -41.53 2.46 -5.34
CA ASP A 467 -42.83 1.99 -5.83
C ASP A 467 -43.85 2.25 -4.73
N GLN A 468 -44.85 3.08 -5.04
CA GLN A 468 -45.84 3.59 -4.10
C GLN A 468 -46.93 2.57 -3.73
N ASP A 469 -46.80 1.29 -4.12
CA ASP A 469 -47.89 0.32 -4.04
C ASP A 469 -47.70 -0.82 -3.02
N LEU A 470 -46.93 -0.60 -1.95
CA LEU A 470 -46.99 -1.47 -0.76
C LEU A 470 -47.30 -0.63 0.47
N GLU A 471 -48.58 -0.61 0.85
CA GLU A 471 -49.06 -0.32 2.20
C GLU A 471 -48.44 -1.32 3.20
N TYR A 472 -47.14 -1.21 3.45
CA TYR A 472 -46.48 -1.98 4.51
C TYR A 472 -46.65 -1.22 5.81
N THR A 473 -47.80 -1.42 6.47
CA THR A 473 -47.94 -1.07 7.89
C THR A 473 -46.87 -1.81 8.69
N PRO A 474 -46.03 -1.14 9.49
CA PRO A 474 -45.07 -1.82 10.35
C PRO A 474 -45.84 -2.55 11.45
N GLN A 475 -46.23 -3.81 11.20
CA GLN A 475 -47.10 -4.54 12.11
C GLN A 475 -46.39 -5.00 13.40
N ASN A 476 -45.06 -5.06 13.42
CA ASN A 476 -44.29 -5.48 14.61
C ASN A 476 -43.10 -4.53 14.91
N SER A 477 -42.94 -4.14 16.18
CA SER A 477 -41.71 -3.55 16.69
C SER A 477 -40.56 -4.55 16.63
N ILE A 478 -39.34 -4.09 16.34
CA ILE A 478 -38.15 -4.96 16.30
C ILE A 478 -37.96 -5.63 17.67
N ASN A 479 -37.62 -6.93 17.68
CA ASN A 479 -37.30 -7.62 18.92
C ASN A 479 -36.10 -6.97 19.63
N GLN A 480 -36.25 -6.62 20.91
CA GLN A 480 -35.25 -5.84 21.64
C GLN A 480 -33.91 -6.58 21.84
N ASP A 481 -33.94 -7.89 22.09
CA ASP A 481 -32.72 -8.70 22.26
C ASP A 481 -31.94 -8.81 20.94
N VAL A 482 -32.67 -8.94 19.81
CA VAL A 482 -32.08 -8.91 18.46
C VAL A 482 -31.52 -7.53 18.18
N TRP A 483 -32.27 -6.47 18.45
CA TRP A 483 -31.83 -5.09 18.24
C TRP A 483 -30.54 -4.76 18.99
N MET A 484 -30.48 -5.07 20.28
CA MET A 484 -29.29 -4.84 21.09
C MET A 484 -28.09 -5.64 20.58
N SER A 485 -28.31 -6.86 20.07
CA SER A 485 -27.25 -7.68 19.48
C SER A 485 -26.75 -7.09 18.15
N LEU A 486 -27.65 -6.56 17.31
CA LEU A 486 -27.33 -5.99 15.99
C LEU A 486 -26.48 -4.71 16.04
N LYS A 487 -26.45 -4.02 17.19
CA LYS A 487 -25.49 -2.92 17.40
C LYS A 487 -24.03 -3.39 17.34
N HIS A 488 -23.77 -4.68 17.60
CA HIS A 488 -22.43 -5.25 17.45
C HIS A 488 -22.11 -5.54 15.98
N PRO A 489 -21.01 -4.99 15.43
CA PRO A 489 -20.67 -5.14 14.01
C PRO A 489 -20.53 -6.60 13.53
N ALA A 490 -20.04 -7.52 14.36
CA ALA A 490 -19.95 -8.93 13.97
C ALA A 490 -21.32 -9.64 13.94
N MET A 491 -22.27 -9.21 14.77
CA MET A 491 -23.65 -9.68 14.68
C MET A 491 -24.39 -9.07 13.48
N TRP A 492 -24.17 -7.78 13.19
CA TRP A 492 -24.67 -7.16 11.96
C TRP A 492 -24.18 -7.91 10.71
N ARG A 493 -22.91 -8.34 10.70
CA ARG A 493 -22.37 -9.22 9.66
C ARG A 493 -23.14 -10.54 9.56
N ALA A 494 -23.48 -11.17 10.67
CA ALA A 494 -24.26 -12.41 10.65
C ALA A 494 -25.64 -12.19 10.01
N LEU A 495 -26.27 -11.04 10.25
CA LEU A 495 -27.55 -10.65 9.63
C LEU A 495 -27.45 -10.45 8.12
N LEU A 496 -26.34 -9.86 7.65
CA LEU A 496 -26.08 -9.66 6.22
C LEU A 496 -25.98 -10.98 5.44
N ASN A 497 -25.58 -12.07 6.09
CA ASN A 497 -25.44 -13.38 5.47
C ASN A 497 -26.76 -14.18 5.40
N LEU A 498 -27.83 -13.68 6.03
CA LEU A 498 -29.15 -14.28 5.88
C LEU A 498 -29.81 -13.84 4.58
N ASP A 499 -30.62 -14.73 3.98
CA ASP A 499 -31.53 -14.35 2.91
C ASP A 499 -32.57 -13.32 3.41
N ASN A 500 -33.23 -12.63 2.48
CA ASN A 500 -34.15 -11.55 2.82
C ASN A 500 -35.30 -12.02 3.75
N SER A 501 -35.85 -13.22 3.52
CA SER A 501 -36.97 -13.73 4.33
C SER A 501 -36.53 -14.04 5.76
N ALA A 502 -35.41 -14.77 5.91
CA ALA A 502 -34.82 -15.09 7.20
C ALA A 502 -34.39 -13.82 7.94
N ARG A 503 -33.90 -12.80 7.22
CA ARG A 503 -33.52 -11.51 7.81
C ARG A 503 -34.70 -10.77 8.42
N VAL A 504 -35.80 -10.61 7.68
CA VAL A 504 -37.02 -9.97 8.20
C VAL A 504 -37.55 -10.74 9.41
N ASN A 505 -37.64 -12.07 9.29
CA ASN A 505 -38.10 -12.94 10.38
C ASN A 505 -37.21 -12.87 11.62
N ALA A 506 -35.88 -12.76 11.47
CA ALA A 506 -34.95 -12.64 12.59
C ALA A 506 -35.16 -11.32 13.35
N ILE A 507 -35.33 -10.22 12.62
CA ILE A 507 -35.64 -8.89 13.19
C ILE A 507 -36.97 -8.90 13.95
N ASP A 508 -37.95 -9.65 13.44
CA ASP A 508 -39.26 -9.85 14.06
C ASP A 508 -39.21 -10.77 15.29
N GLY A 509 -38.07 -11.39 15.57
CA GLY A 509 -37.89 -12.31 16.71
C GLY A 509 -38.44 -13.71 16.46
N ASN A 510 -38.67 -14.10 15.20
CA ASN A 510 -39.01 -15.48 14.87
C ASN A 510 -37.88 -16.41 15.32
N GLU A 511 -38.21 -17.38 16.18
CA GLU A 511 -37.24 -18.23 16.85
C GLU A 511 -36.26 -18.92 15.89
N GLN A 512 -36.76 -19.55 14.82
CA GLN A 512 -35.93 -20.28 13.87
C GLN A 512 -34.99 -19.36 13.08
N ALA A 513 -35.45 -18.16 12.72
CA ALA A 513 -34.64 -17.17 12.04
C ALA A 513 -33.58 -16.55 12.97
N VAL A 514 -33.92 -16.29 14.23
CA VAL A 514 -32.97 -15.83 15.26
C VAL A 514 -31.90 -16.89 15.54
N TYR A 515 -32.27 -18.17 15.56
CA TYR A 515 -31.29 -19.26 15.67
C TYR A 515 -30.40 -19.38 14.44
N SER A 516 -30.94 -19.12 13.25
CA SER A 516 -30.14 -19.04 12.03
C SER A 516 -29.13 -17.87 12.08
N LEU A 517 -29.53 -16.72 12.63
CA LEU A 517 -28.63 -15.58 12.88
C LEU A 517 -27.50 -15.95 13.86
N ALA A 518 -27.85 -16.58 14.98
CA ALA A 518 -26.89 -17.03 15.98
C ALA A 518 -25.91 -18.09 15.42
N ASP A 519 -26.42 -19.04 14.62
CA ASP A 519 -25.60 -20.05 13.93
C ASP A 519 -24.57 -19.41 12.99
N HIS A 520 -24.96 -18.41 12.19
CA HIS A 520 -24.04 -17.66 11.34
C HIS A 520 -22.95 -16.95 12.15
N PHE A 521 -23.30 -16.38 13.31
CA PHE A 521 -22.35 -15.76 14.23
C PHE A 521 -21.36 -16.78 14.82
N VAL A 522 -21.85 -17.94 15.27
CA VAL A 522 -21.01 -19.02 15.84
C VAL A 522 -20.09 -19.64 14.78
N LYS A 523 -20.57 -19.82 13.55
CA LYS A 523 -19.75 -20.25 12.40
C LYS A 523 -18.62 -19.25 12.10
N TRP A 524 -18.92 -17.95 12.18
CA TRP A 524 -17.89 -16.91 12.05
C TRP A 524 -16.87 -16.97 13.20
N PHE A 525 -17.33 -17.14 14.44
CA PHE A 525 -16.46 -17.32 15.61
C PHE A 525 -15.53 -18.53 15.45
N HIS A 526 -16.07 -19.68 15.07
CA HIS A 526 -15.31 -20.91 14.79
C HIS A 526 -14.23 -20.68 13.74
N SER A 527 -14.58 -20.00 12.64
CA SER A 527 -13.59 -19.66 11.63
C SER A 527 -12.47 -18.79 12.17
N LYS A 528 -12.76 -17.82 13.05
CA LYS A 528 -11.74 -16.95 13.65
C LYS A 528 -10.84 -17.72 14.61
N LEU A 529 -11.41 -18.62 15.39
CA LEU A 529 -10.69 -19.52 16.29
C LEU A 529 -9.65 -20.33 15.51
N LEU A 530 -10.06 -21.04 14.45
CA LEU A 530 -9.16 -21.88 13.64
C LEU A 530 -8.05 -21.08 12.94
N GLN A 531 -8.37 -19.86 12.50
CA GLN A 531 -7.41 -19.00 11.81
C GLN A 531 -6.34 -18.44 12.77
N ARG A 532 -6.69 -18.23 14.05
CA ARG A 532 -5.79 -17.61 15.03
C ARG A 532 -5.02 -18.62 15.86
N ARG A 533 -5.62 -19.77 16.14
CA ARG A 533 -5.15 -20.74 17.13
C ARG A 533 -4.98 -22.13 16.52
N GLN A 534 -3.72 -22.46 16.26
CA GLN A 534 -3.33 -23.75 15.70
C GLN A 534 -3.63 -24.94 16.63
N CYS A 535 -3.84 -24.74 17.93
CA CYS A 535 -4.25 -25.84 18.79
C CYS A 535 -5.65 -26.41 18.41
N PHE A 536 -6.52 -25.62 17.78
CA PHE A 536 -7.91 -26.02 17.52
C PHE A 536 -8.18 -26.64 16.14
N HIS A 537 -7.18 -26.98 15.32
CA HIS A 537 -7.43 -27.54 13.97
C HIS A 537 -8.30 -28.81 13.98
N TYR A 538 -8.30 -29.57 15.08
CA TYR A 538 -9.13 -30.77 15.25
C TYR A 538 -10.57 -30.47 15.69
N LEU A 539 -10.84 -29.27 16.21
CA LEU A 539 -12.13 -28.89 16.77
C LEU A 539 -13.10 -28.54 15.64
N LYS A 540 -13.86 -29.53 15.19
CA LYS A 540 -14.96 -29.35 14.23
C LYS A 540 -16.06 -28.46 14.81
N LEU A 541 -16.88 -27.85 13.94
CA LEU A 541 -17.93 -26.92 14.34
C LEU A 541 -18.92 -27.57 15.32
N GLU A 542 -19.28 -28.83 15.09
CA GLU A 542 -20.22 -29.58 15.94
C GLU A 542 -19.69 -29.71 17.37
N LEU A 543 -18.39 -30.01 17.52
CA LEU A 543 -17.73 -30.15 18.82
C LEU A 543 -17.59 -28.81 19.54
N LEU A 544 -17.32 -27.74 18.80
CA LEU A 544 -17.32 -26.40 19.37
C LEU A 544 -18.71 -26.04 19.89
N ILE A 545 -19.77 -26.30 19.10
CA ILE A 545 -21.14 -26.00 19.51
C ILE A 545 -21.54 -26.85 20.72
N GLU A 546 -21.19 -28.13 20.76
CA GLU A 546 -21.40 -28.98 21.94
C GLU A 546 -20.73 -28.38 23.19
N THR A 547 -19.46 -27.97 23.07
CA THR A 547 -18.71 -27.32 24.16
C THR A 547 -19.40 -26.03 24.61
N LEU A 548 -19.72 -25.13 23.66
CA LEU A 548 -20.38 -23.86 23.95
C LEU A 548 -21.78 -24.06 24.55
N SER A 549 -22.48 -25.13 24.17
CA SER A 549 -23.78 -25.50 24.73
C SER A 549 -23.66 -25.91 26.20
N ILE A 550 -22.63 -26.69 26.56
CA ILE A 550 -22.37 -27.05 27.97
C ILE A 550 -22.02 -25.81 28.79
N ILE A 551 -21.19 -24.90 28.23
CA ILE A 551 -20.87 -23.61 28.86
C ILE A 551 -22.17 -22.81 29.08
N ALA A 552 -23.02 -22.68 28.05
CA ALA A 552 -24.27 -21.91 28.10
C ALA A 552 -25.29 -22.51 29.09
N GLN A 553 -25.37 -23.83 29.21
CA GLN A 553 -26.23 -24.48 30.20
C GLN A 553 -25.78 -24.23 31.64
N GLN A 554 -24.46 -24.12 31.87
CA GLN A 554 -23.90 -23.84 33.20
C GLN A 554 -23.87 -22.34 33.54
N SER A 555 -23.88 -21.47 32.54
CA SER A 555 -23.82 -20.01 32.67
C SER A 555 -25.17 -19.37 32.30
N GLY A 556 -25.86 -18.81 33.29
CA GLY A 556 -27.14 -18.12 33.06
C GLY A 556 -27.01 -16.88 32.15
N LYS A 557 -28.07 -16.58 31.40
CA LYS A 557 -28.22 -15.38 30.57
C LYS A 557 -28.11 -14.09 31.40
N GLY A 558 -27.42 -13.06 30.89
CA GLY A 558 -27.31 -11.72 31.49
C GLY A 558 -26.53 -11.62 32.81
N SER A 559 -26.12 -12.73 33.41
CA SER A 559 -25.38 -12.78 34.67
C SER A 559 -23.86 -12.76 34.45
N SER A 560 -23.13 -12.24 35.43
CA SER A 560 -21.66 -12.33 35.47
C SER A 560 -21.22 -13.67 36.05
N HIS A 561 -20.27 -14.33 35.41
CA HIS A 561 -19.76 -15.65 35.79
C HIS A 561 -18.24 -15.61 35.93
N SER A 562 -17.68 -16.44 36.81
CA SER A 562 -16.22 -16.60 36.90
C SER A 562 -15.68 -17.41 35.71
N ARG A 563 -14.45 -17.12 35.29
CA ARG A 563 -13.73 -17.88 34.24
C ARG A 563 -13.67 -19.37 34.59
N ASP A 564 -13.22 -19.71 35.79
CA ASP A 564 -13.01 -21.12 36.15
C ASP A 564 -14.32 -21.90 36.30
N GLY A 565 -15.31 -21.31 36.99
CA GLY A 565 -16.58 -21.97 37.29
C GLY A 565 -17.54 -21.99 36.12
N GLY A 566 -17.62 -20.88 35.37
CA GLY A 566 -18.57 -20.69 34.28
C GLY A 566 -18.04 -21.08 32.90
N TRP A 567 -16.72 -21.13 32.69
CA TRP A 567 -16.12 -21.38 31.37
C TRP A 567 -15.17 -22.58 31.34
N ASN A 568 -14.05 -22.54 32.08
CA ASN A 568 -13.01 -23.55 31.97
C ASN A 568 -13.50 -24.94 32.38
N LYS A 569 -14.10 -25.08 33.57
CA LYS A 569 -14.63 -26.38 34.04
C LYS A 569 -15.72 -26.92 33.10
N PRO A 570 -16.72 -26.14 32.65
CA PRO A 570 -17.70 -26.60 31.68
C PRO A 570 -17.10 -27.01 30.34
N ALA A 571 -16.16 -26.23 29.79
CA ALA A 571 -15.53 -26.54 28.51
C ALA A 571 -14.83 -27.91 28.52
N CYS A 572 -14.12 -28.22 29.62
CA CYS A 572 -13.41 -29.48 29.81
C CYS A 572 -14.33 -30.70 30.00
N ARG A 573 -15.63 -30.52 30.32
CA ARG A 573 -16.57 -31.65 30.55
C ARG A 573 -16.80 -32.51 29.32
N THR A 574 -16.56 -31.97 28.12
CA THR A 574 -16.61 -32.75 26.87
C THR A 574 -15.53 -33.83 26.82
N GLY A 575 -14.46 -33.69 27.60
CA GLY A 575 -13.25 -34.53 27.49
C GLY A 575 -12.47 -34.30 26.19
N ARG A 576 -12.86 -33.31 25.37
CA ARG A 576 -12.25 -33.00 24.07
C ARG A 576 -11.39 -31.75 24.09
N ILE A 577 -11.56 -30.90 25.09
CA ILE A 577 -10.83 -29.66 25.28
C ILE A 577 -10.09 -29.77 26.61
N THR A 578 -8.79 -29.55 26.57
CA THR A 578 -7.94 -29.48 27.77
C THR A 578 -8.14 -28.17 28.52
N GLU A 579 -7.67 -28.08 29.77
CA GLU A 579 -7.76 -26.85 30.55
C GLU A 579 -7.02 -25.68 29.87
N ALA A 580 -5.82 -25.92 29.35
CA ALA A 580 -5.06 -24.92 28.62
C ALA A 580 -5.79 -24.45 27.34
N GLU A 581 -6.48 -25.35 26.64
CA GLU A 581 -7.29 -24.97 25.48
C GLU A 581 -8.56 -24.22 25.91
N ALA A 582 -9.22 -24.61 27.00
CA ALA A 582 -10.37 -23.88 27.52
C ALA A 582 -10.02 -22.43 27.87
N GLU A 583 -8.83 -22.22 28.42
CA GLU A 583 -8.26 -20.91 28.68
C GLU A 583 -8.06 -20.08 27.40
N ILE A 584 -7.50 -20.67 26.34
CA ILE A 584 -7.33 -20.01 25.04
C ILE A 584 -8.69 -19.73 24.39
N LEU A 585 -9.64 -20.66 24.50
CA LEU A 585 -11.00 -20.49 23.96
C LEU A 585 -11.73 -19.35 24.64
N TYR A 586 -11.54 -19.17 25.96
CA TYR A 586 -12.05 -18.03 26.72
C TYR A 586 -11.51 -16.70 26.16
N GLU A 587 -10.20 -16.63 25.95
CA GLU A 587 -9.56 -15.43 25.40
C GLU A 587 -10.13 -15.12 24.01
N GLU A 588 -10.24 -16.11 23.13
CA GLU A 588 -10.82 -15.96 21.79
C GLU A 588 -12.29 -15.52 21.81
N ALA A 589 -13.08 -16.02 22.76
CA ALA A 589 -14.46 -15.60 22.95
C ALA A 589 -14.55 -14.10 23.31
N ILE A 590 -13.63 -13.60 24.13
CA ILE A 590 -13.51 -12.14 24.40
C ILE A 590 -13.03 -11.41 23.14
N MET A 591 -12.00 -11.92 22.44
CA MET A 591 -11.40 -11.26 21.27
C MET A 591 -12.41 -11.03 20.14
N THR A 592 -13.35 -11.96 19.98
CA THR A 592 -14.36 -11.96 18.92
C THR A 592 -15.66 -11.29 19.35
N GLY A 593 -15.85 -11.05 20.65
CA GLY A 593 -17.07 -10.48 21.21
C GLY A 593 -18.20 -11.49 21.40
N LEU A 594 -17.91 -12.80 21.44
CA LEU A 594 -18.89 -13.81 21.87
C LEU A 594 -19.33 -13.56 23.32
N ILE A 595 -18.37 -13.16 24.16
CA ILE A 595 -18.58 -12.80 25.57
C ILE A 595 -17.98 -11.42 25.87
N SER A 596 -18.49 -10.80 26.93
CA SER A 596 -17.98 -9.54 27.49
C SER A 596 -17.28 -9.80 28.80
N GLU A 597 -16.08 -9.25 28.99
CA GLU A 597 -15.40 -9.28 30.28
C GLU A 597 -15.91 -8.12 31.16
N ASN A 598 -16.56 -8.45 32.27
CA ASN A 598 -17.14 -7.47 33.19
C ASN A 598 -16.11 -6.98 34.22
N ALA A 599 -15.24 -7.89 34.66
CA ALA A 599 -14.11 -7.65 35.54
C ALA A 599 -13.04 -8.72 35.27
N ARG A 600 -11.83 -8.56 35.81
CA ARG A 600 -10.77 -9.55 35.60
C ARG A 600 -11.25 -10.96 35.99
N PHE A 601 -11.19 -11.90 35.04
CA PHE A 601 -11.67 -13.28 35.19
C PHE A 601 -13.19 -13.44 35.43
N SER A 602 -13.99 -12.43 35.08
CA SER A 602 -15.44 -12.42 35.19
C SER A 602 -16.07 -11.98 33.88
N TRP A 603 -17.07 -12.72 33.40
CA TRP A 603 -17.61 -12.54 32.06
C TRP A 603 -19.13 -12.70 32.00
N SER A 604 -19.74 -12.22 30.93
CA SER A 604 -21.15 -12.46 30.61
C SER A 604 -21.34 -12.71 29.11
N TRP A 605 -22.44 -13.38 28.74
CA TRP A 605 -22.81 -13.52 27.34
C TRP A 605 -23.07 -12.14 26.74
N ARG A 606 -22.38 -11.82 25.65
CA ARG A 606 -22.62 -10.54 24.97
C ARG A 606 -23.96 -10.54 24.23
N HIS A 607 -24.32 -11.69 23.67
CA HIS A 607 -25.50 -11.86 22.85
C HIS A 607 -26.45 -12.89 23.48
N ASN A 608 -27.53 -12.37 24.04
CA ASN A 608 -28.65 -13.12 24.58
C ASN A 608 -29.18 -14.18 23.59
N ILE A 609 -29.30 -13.81 22.32
CA ILE A 609 -29.78 -14.72 21.26
C ILE A 609 -28.84 -15.91 21.00
N VAL A 610 -27.53 -15.76 21.25
CA VAL A 610 -26.55 -16.85 21.09
C VAL A 610 -26.65 -17.82 22.26
N HIS A 611 -26.86 -17.32 23.48
CA HIS A 611 -27.13 -18.17 24.64
C HIS A 611 -28.40 -19.03 24.45
N ASP A 612 -29.48 -18.42 23.98
CA ASP A 612 -30.76 -19.11 23.73
C ASP A 612 -30.61 -20.17 22.62
N PHE A 613 -29.84 -19.87 21.57
CA PHE A 613 -29.49 -20.83 20.52
C PHE A 613 -28.73 -22.05 21.07
N LEU A 614 -27.71 -21.82 21.89
CA LEU A 614 -26.86 -22.87 22.46
C LEU A 614 -27.58 -23.75 23.50
N THR A 615 -28.57 -23.21 24.21
CA THR A 615 -29.32 -23.96 25.23
C THR A 615 -30.52 -24.74 24.67
N SER A 616 -31.09 -24.31 23.54
CA SER A 616 -32.30 -24.89 22.93
C SER A 616 -32.08 -26.18 22.12
N GLY A 617 -30.83 -26.59 21.92
CA GLY A 617 -30.48 -27.70 21.02
C GLY A 617 -30.85 -27.44 19.55
N ALA A 618 -31.06 -26.19 19.15
CA ALA A 618 -31.48 -25.81 17.81
C ALA A 618 -30.49 -26.22 16.70
N TYR A 619 -29.19 -26.28 17.00
CA TYR A 619 -28.19 -26.72 16.03
C TYR A 619 -28.48 -28.11 15.46
N ALA A 620 -28.87 -29.07 16.30
CA ALA A 620 -29.21 -30.43 15.85
C ALA A 620 -30.46 -30.46 14.95
N ARG A 621 -31.33 -29.45 15.03
CA ARG A 621 -32.49 -29.29 14.15
C ARG A 621 -32.10 -28.64 12.82
N LEU A 622 -31.16 -27.69 12.85
CA LEU A 622 -30.66 -26.99 11.65
C LEU A 622 -29.68 -27.82 10.82
N SER A 623 -28.98 -28.79 11.42
CA SER A 623 -28.03 -29.65 10.70
C SER A 623 -28.65 -30.87 10.03
N ASN A 624 -29.91 -31.19 10.35
CA ASN A 624 -30.66 -32.35 9.83
C ASN A 624 -31.77 -31.98 8.83
N GLY A 625 -31.91 -30.69 8.50
CA GLY A 625 -32.80 -30.18 7.46
C GLY A 625 -31.98 -29.54 6.35
#